data_AF-A0A9D7UHM6-F1
#
_entry.id   AF-A0A9D7UHM6-F1
#
_cell.length_a   1.000
_cell.length_b   1.000
_cell.length_c   1.000
_cell.angle_alpha   90.00
_cell.angle_beta   90.00
_cell.angle_gamma   90.00
#
_symmetry.space_group_name_H-M   'P 1'
#
loop_
_entity.id
_entity.type
_entity.pdbx_description
1 polymer ?
#
loop_
_entity_poly.entity_id
_entity_poly.type
_entity_poly.pdbx_seq_one_letter_code
_entity_poly.pdbx_strand_id
1 'polypeptide(L)'
;MPRNHAVVLASALVGAAGACAGTIVQVDVMGVVDFNVIQGNQAGIPSGSPVMMSFQVSSSHFVNSPNFPTRGYEVDLTSFTLTVGGAPITIDNPQPFGPAYFVIRNNDPVVDGFFLSRNIDFPMPVGVHIPGLAPAHDLDFGVTYNSGATIPSLDILDAVGTYDLTGLSVYNWTVGRFGNAGAEYAFQRMTISVIPAPAGAGVVAMAGLMGLRRRRG
;
A
#
# COMPACT_ATOMS: atom_id res chain seq x y z
N MET A 1 -54.79 -12.26 -47.48
CA MET A 1 -53.98 -11.38 -46.61
C MET A 1 -53.47 -12.18 -45.42
N PRO A 2 -52.21 -12.63 -45.39
CA PRO A 2 -51.64 -13.30 -44.23
C PRO A 2 -51.04 -12.28 -43.26
N ARG A 3 -51.46 -12.31 -41.98
CA ARG A 3 -50.86 -11.52 -40.89
C ARG A 3 -49.72 -12.34 -40.29
N ASN A 4 -48.48 -11.90 -40.53
CA ASN A 4 -47.30 -12.38 -39.85
C ASN A 4 -47.35 -11.92 -38.38
N HIS A 5 -47.39 -12.87 -37.44
CA HIS A 5 -47.20 -12.59 -36.02
C HIS A 5 -45.78 -13.04 -35.65
N ALA A 6 -44.84 -12.10 -35.62
CA ALA A 6 -43.50 -12.31 -35.08
C ALA A 6 -43.60 -12.30 -33.55
N VAL A 7 -43.34 -13.45 -32.92
CA VAL A 7 -43.18 -13.55 -31.47
C VAL A 7 -41.73 -13.20 -31.16
N VAL A 8 -41.51 -12.05 -30.53
CA VAL A 8 -40.20 -11.64 -30.00
C VAL A 8 -40.00 -12.39 -28.68
N LEU A 9 -39.07 -13.35 -28.65
CA LEU A 9 -38.54 -13.89 -27.40
C LEU A 9 -37.60 -12.86 -26.77
N ALA A 10 -38.02 -12.28 -25.64
CA ALA A 10 -37.15 -11.50 -24.79
C ALA A 10 -36.33 -12.45 -23.90
N SER A 11 -35.05 -12.62 -24.21
CA SER A 11 -34.10 -13.30 -23.33
C SER A 11 -33.76 -12.41 -22.14
N ALA A 12 -34.20 -12.80 -20.94
CA ALA A 12 -33.79 -12.16 -19.70
C ALA A 12 -32.33 -12.52 -19.41
N LEU A 13 -31.43 -11.55 -19.51
CA LEU A 13 -30.07 -11.63 -18.99
C LEU A 13 -30.15 -11.63 -17.46
N VAL A 14 -30.02 -12.81 -16.85
CA VAL A 14 -29.72 -12.92 -15.42
C VAL A 14 -28.29 -12.43 -15.23
N GLY A 15 -28.14 -11.17 -14.83
CA GLY A 15 -26.87 -10.63 -14.37
C GLY A 15 -26.49 -11.30 -13.06
N ALA A 16 -25.52 -12.22 -13.12
CA ALA A 16 -24.82 -12.65 -11.93
C ALA A 16 -24.07 -11.43 -11.38
N ALA A 17 -24.54 -10.89 -10.25
CA ALA A 17 -23.78 -9.93 -9.46
C ALA A 17 -22.54 -10.67 -8.94
N GLY A 18 -21.45 -10.65 -9.72
CA GLY A 18 -20.14 -10.99 -9.19
C GLY A 18 -19.83 -10.00 -8.09
N ALA A 19 -19.60 -10.48 -6.88
CA ALA A 19 -18.97 -9.67 -5.85
C ALA A 19 -17.66 -9.14 -6.46
N CYS A 20 -17.58 -7.83 -6.70
CA CYS A 20 -16.37 -7.23 -7.21
C CYS A 20 -15.27 -7.47 -6.18
N ALA A 21 -14.37 -8.41 -6.45
CA ALA A 21 -13.15 -8.55 -5.68
C ALA A 21 -12.43 -7.19 -5.70
N GLY A 22 -12.09 -6.66 -4.53
CA GLY A 22 -11.39 -5.39 -4.43
C GLY A 22 -10.08 -5.43 -5.21
N THR A 23 -9.74 -4.30 -5.81
CA THR A 23 -8.47 -4.10 -6.50
C THR A 23 -7.33 -4.25 -5.50
N ILE A 24 -6.33 -5.07 -5.83
CA ILE A 24 -5.13 -5.20 -5.00
C ILE A 24 -4.22 -4.00 -5.26
N VAL A 25 -3.74 -3.40 -4.17
CA VAL A 25 -2.82 -2.28 -4.19
C VAL A 25 -1.52 -2.68 -3.51
N GLN A 26 -0.41 -2.44 -4.19
CA GLN A 26 0.95 -2.61 -3.73
C GLN A 26 1.47 -1.30 -3.15
N VAL A 27 2.04 -1.37 -1.95
CA VAL A 27 2.74 -0.27 -1.30
C VAL A 27 4.20 -0.65 -1.17
N ASP A 28 5.08 0.17 -1.73
CA ASP A 28 6.53 0.00 -1.63
C ASP A 28 7.14 1.26 -1.01
N VAL A 29 7.86 1.09 0.10
CA VAL A 29 8.55 2.16 0.83
C VAL A 29 10.05 1.91 0.76
N MET A 30 10.80 2.94 0.40
CA MET A 30 12.25 2.91 0.26
C MET A 30 12.88 3.97 1.14
N GLY A 31 14.02 3.62 1.72
CA GLY A 31 14.82 4.50 2.56
C GLY A 31 16.25 4.00 2.69
N VAL A 32 16.97 4.59 3.63
CA VAL A 32 18.30 4.14 4.03
C VAL A 32 18.39 4.08 5.54
N VAL A 33 19.28 3.24 6.07
CA VAL A 33 19.58 3.22 7.50
C VAL A 33 20.17 4.56 7.90
N ASP A 34 19.56 5.25 8.86
CA ASP A 34 20.18 6.41 9.50
C ASP A 34 21.12 5.92 10.61
N PHE A 35 20.58 5.17 11.57
CA PHE A 35 21.35 4.42 12.56
C PHE A 35 20.77 3.03 12.81
N ASN A 36 21.62 2.14 13.33
CA ASN A 36 21.24 0.79 13.71
C ASN A 36 22.12 0.27 14.85
N VAL A 37 21.50 -0.08 15.98
CA VAL A 37 22.14 -0.77 17.11
C VAL A 37 21.50 -2.14 17.38
N ILE A 38 20.57 -2.57 16.52
CA ILE A 38 19.88 -3.85 16.62
C ILE A 38 20.86 -5.00 16.37
N GLN A 39 20.73 -6.06 17.17
CA GLN A 39 21.54 -7.27 17.11
C GLN A 39 20.90 -8.35 16.20
N GLY A 40 21.35 -9.61 16.33
CA GLY A 40 20.86 -10.72 15.50
C GLY A 40 21.22 -10.52 14.03
N ASN A 41 20.30 -10.84 13.12
CA ASN A 41 20.54 -10.68 11.69
C ASN A 41 20.64 -9.23 11.21
N GLN A 42 20.39 -8.25 12.09
CA GLN A 42 20.56 -6.83 11.81
C GLN A 42 21.91 -6.30 12.27
N ALA A 43 22.71 -7.10 12.98
CA ALA A 43 23.97 -6.65 13.57
C ALA A 43 24.97 -6.19 12.49
N GLY A 44 25.55 -5.01 12.69
CA GLY A 44 26.63 -4.48 11.86
C GLY A 44 26.20 -3.90 10.52
N ILE A 45 24.90 -3.78 10.23
CA ILE A 45 24.42 -3.07 9.03
C ILE A 45 24.71 -1.58 9.20
N PRO A 46 25.56 -0.98 8.33
CA PRO A 46 25.98 0.41 8.49
C PRO A 46 24.91 1.41 8.04
N SER A 47 25.04 2.65 8.52
CA SER A 47 24.31 3.81 7.99
C SER A 47 24.50 3.93 6.47
N GLY A 48 23.45 4.38 5.77
CA GLY A 48 23.38 4.46 4.31
C GLY A 48 23.01 3.15 3.62
N SER A 49 22.92 2.03 4.34
CA SER A 49 22.44 0.76 3.76
C SER A 49 20.99 0.88 3.29
N PRO A 50 20.60 0.25 2.17
CA PRO A 50 19.24 0.37 1.65
C PRO A 50 18.22 -0.29 2.57
N VAL A 51 17.05 0.33 2.70
CA VAL A 51 15.88 -0.20 3.39
C VAL A 51 14.71 -0.25 2.43
N MET A 52 14.02 -1.39 2.37
CA MET A 52 12.85 -1.56 1.51
C MET A 52 11.76 -2.33 2.26
N MET A 53 10.59 -1.72 2.39
CA MET A 53 9.36 -2.32 2.92
C MET A 53 8.32 -2.43 1.80
N SER A 54 7.64 -3.55 1.71
CA SER A 54 6.69 -3.83 0.64
C SER A 54 5.55 -4.69 1.15
N PHE A 55 4.30 -4.35 0.83
CA PHE A 55 3.12 -5.12 1.22
C PHE A 55 1.91 -4.77 0.35
N GLN A 56 0.87 -5.60 0.43
CA GLN A 56 -0.37 -5.44 -0.32
C GLN A 56 -1.56 -5.18 0.60
N VAL A 57 -2.52 -4.43 0.07
CA VAL A 57 -3.84 -4.21 0.65
C VAL A 57 -4.92 -4.37 -0.42
N SER A 58 -6.17 -4.56 -0.01
CA SER A 58 -7.31 -4.60 -0.93
C SER A 58 -8.15 -3.33 -0.82
N SER A 59 -8.51 -2.73 -1.97
CA SER A 59 -9.35 -1.52 -2.01
C SER A 59 -10.77 -1.73 -1.47
N SER A 60 -11.24 -2.98 -1.34
CA SER A 60 -12.55 -3.30 -0.76
C SER A 60 -12.50 -3.73 0.70
N HIS A 61 -11.32 -3.87 1.29
CA HIS A 61 -11.16 -4.32 2.67
C HIS A 61 -10.57 -3.21 3.54
N PHE A 62 -11.45 -2.39 4.09
CA PHE A 62 -11.07 -1.23 4.90
C PHE A 62 -12.03 -0.98 6.06
N VAL A 63 -11.53 -0.23 7.04
CA VAL A 63 -12.30 0.29 8.17
C VAL A 63 -12.12 1.80 8.21
N ASN A 64 -13.24 2.54 8.21
CA ASN A 64 -13.23 3.99 8.44
C ASN A 64 -13.16 4.26 9.94
N SER A 65 -12.38 5.25 10.35
CA SER A 65 -12.49 5.80 11.69
C SER A 65 -13.83 6.53 11.86
N PRO A 66 -14.54 6.35 12.98
CA PRO A 66 -15.71 7.17 13.32
C PRO A 66 -15.31 8.53 13.92
N ASN A 67 -14.04 8.72 14.29
CA ASN A 67 -13.56 9.85 15.09
C ASN A 67 -12.67 10.81 14.30
N PHE A 68 -11.91 10.28 13.34
CA PHE A 68 -10.91 11.01 12.56
C PHE A 68 -11.13 10.76 11.07
N PRO A 69 -10.70 11.66 10.17
CA PRO A 69 -10.72 11.40 8.74
C PRO A 69 -9.54 10.50 8.37
N THR A 70 -9.61 9.26 8.85
CA THR A 70 -8.66 8.19 8.56
C THR A 70 -9.38 6.94 8.09
N ARG A 71 -8.70 6.16 7.24
CA ARG A 71 -9.17 4.85 6.79
C ARG A 71 -8.01 3.86 6.80
N GLY A 72 -8.19 2.78 7.54
CA GLY A 72 -7.25 1.66 7.58
C GLY A 72 -7.61 0.60 6.55
N TYR A 73 -6.65 0.21 5.74
CA TYR A 73 -6.73 -0.94 4.84
C TYR A 73 -5.94 -2.09 5.45
N GLU A 74 -6.56 -3.26 5.62
CA GLU A 74 -5.89 -4.39 6.24
C GLU A 74 -4.73 -4.88 5.36
N VAL A 75 -3.55 -5.02 5.96
CA VAL A 75 -2.34 -5.51 5.30
C VAL A 75 -2.43 -7.01 5.13
N ASP A 76 -2.21 -7.50 3.92
CA ASP A 76 -1.95 -8.92 3.68
C ASP A 76 -0.57 -9.27 4.26
N LEU A 77 -0.57 -9.84 5.46
CA LEU A 77 0.64 -10.21 6.19
C LEU A 77 1.52 -11.21 5.43
N THR A 78 0.96 -11.98 4.49
CA THR A 78 1.73 -12.93 3.68
C THR A 78 2.49 -12.25 2.54
N SER A 79 2.06 -11.06 2.13
CA SER A 79 2.74 -10.23 1.13
C SER A 79 3.83 -9.32 1.73
N PHE A 80 3.87 -9.18 3.06
CA PHE A 80 4.76 -8.24 3.72
C PHE A 80 6.22 -8.67 3.63
N THR A 81 7.07 -7.73 3.22
CA THR A 81 8.52 -7.85 3.30
C THR A 81 9.12 -6.56 3.84
N LEU A 82 10.14 -6.68 4.69
CA LEU A 82 11.03 -5.59 5.07
C LEU A 82 12.46 -6.10 5.01
N THR A 83 13.32 -5.39 4.29
CA THR A 83 14.75 -5.68 4.22
C THR A 83 15.55 -4.45 4.59
N VAL A 84 16.63 -4.65 5.34
CA VAL A 84 17.53 -3.62 5.82
C VAL A 84 18.94 -4.09 5.49
N GLY A 85 19.66 -3.40 4.61
CA GLY A 85 20.94 -3.89 4.08
C GLY A 85 20.88 -5.29 3.44
N GLY A 86 19.70 -5.72 3.00
CA GLY A 86 19.43 -7.08 2.50
C GLY A 86 19.06 -8.12 3.58
N ALA A 87 19.20 -7.79 4.87
CA ALA A 87 18.77 -8.66 5.97
C ALA A 87 17.25 -8.52 6.20
N PRO A 88 16.50 -9.64 6.26
CA PRO A 88 15.05 -9.58 6.40
C PRO A 88 14.60 -9.25 7.83
N ILE A 89 13.47 -8.55 7.90
CA ILE A 89 12.60 -8.40 9.07
C ILE A 89 11.22 -8.87 8.63
N THR A 90 10.60 -9.76 9.39
CA THR A 90 9.27 -10.28 9.07
C THR A 90 8.22 -9.62 9.96
N ILE A 91 7.02 -9.40 9.44
CA ILE A 91 5.88 -9.00 10.26
C ILE A 91 5.37 -10.21 11.08
N ASP A 92 4.94 -9.98 12.32
CA ASP A 92 4.35 -11.06 13.12
C ASP A 92 3.04 -11.53 12.46
N ASN A 93 2.88 -12.84 12.30
CA ASN A 93 1.69 -13.44 11.69
C ASN A 93 1.25 -14.66 12.54
N PRO A 94 0.12 -14.57 13.28
CA PRO A 94 -0.81 -13.44 13.36
C PRO A 94 -0.23 -12.22 14.07
N GLN A 95 -0.75 -11.03 13.75
CA GLN A 95 -0.36 -9.79 14.45
C GLN A 95 -0.87 -9.79 15.91
N PRO A 96 -0.03 -9.40 16.88
CA PRO A 96 -0.45 -9.27 18.26
C PRO A 96 -1.39 -8.07 18.42
N PHE A 97 -2.49 -8.27 19.15
CA PHE A 97 -3.49 -7.24 19.49
C PHE A 97 -4.36 -6.73 18.33
N GLY A 98 -4.45 -7.46 17.21
CA GLY A 98 -5.37 -7.17 16.11
C GLY A 98 -4.67 -7.10 14.75
N PRO A 99 -5.41 -6.77 13.67
CA PRO A 99 -4.83 -6.64 12.34
C PRO A 99 -3.81 -5.50 12.25
N ALA A 100 -2.88 -5.60 11.29
CA ALA A 100 -2.10 -4.46 10.85
C ALA A 100 -2.83 -3.74 9.72
N TYR A 101 -2.86 -2.41 9.78
CA TYR A 101 -3.47 -1.54 8.79
C TYR A 101 -2.44 -0.62 8.17
N PHE A 102 -2.55 -0.44 6.85
CA PHE A 102 -2.02 0.75 6.18
C PHE A 102 -3.10 1.81 6.21
N VAL A 103 -2.84 2.90 6.94
CA VAL A 103 -3.84 3.93 7.21
C VAL A 103 -3.55 5.15 6.36
N ILE A 104 -4.57 5.61 5.64
CA ILE A 104 -4.60 6.89 4.96
C ILE A 104 -5.21 7.91 5.91
N ARG A 105 -4.54 9.05 6.08
CA ARG A 105 -5.04 10.22 6.79
C ARG A 105 -5.22 11.35 5.79
N ASN A 106 -6.40 11.97 5.80
CA ASN A 106 -6.71 13.09 4.91
C ASN A 106 -7.18 14.28 5.75
N ASN A 107 -6.40 15.36 5.72
CA ASN A 107 -6.74 16.65 6.32
C ASN A 107 -7.03 16.64 7.84
N ASP A 108 -6.19 15.98 8.65
CA ASP A 108 -6.35 15.93 10.11
C ASP A 108 -5.09 16.34 10.88
N PRO A 109 -5.18 17.28 11.84
CA PRO A 109 -5.88 18.54 11.71
C PRO A 109 -5.04 19.43 10.77
N VAL A 110 -5.26 19.32 9.46
CA VAL A 110 -4.53 20.02 8.37
C VAL A 110 -3.25 19.31 7.85
N VAL A 111 -3.07 18.00 8.08
CA VAL A 111 -2.04 17.22 7.37
C VAL A 111 -2.63 15.98 6.70
N ASP A 112 -2.07 15.66 5.54
CA ASP A 112 -2.31 14.39 4.85
C ASP A 112 -1.18 13.43 5.17
N GLY A 113 -1.42 12.13 5.08
CA GLY A 113 -0.34 11.19 5.28
C GLY A 113 -0.74 9.73 5.27
N PHE A 114 0.26 8.93 5.59
CA PHE A 114 0.18 7.49 5.63
C PHE A 114 0.88 6.99 6.88
N PHE A 115 0.36 5.94 7.50
CA PHE A 115 1.07 5.25 8.57
C PHE A 115 0.69 3.78 8.63
N LEU A 116 1.59 2.96 9.15
CA LEU A 116 1.33 1.55 9.45
C LEU A 116 0.96 1.43 10.92
N SER A 117 -0.17 0.79 11.23
CA SER A 117 -0.65 0.75 12.62
C SER A 117 -1.56 -0.43 12.91
N ARG A 118 -1.65 -0.82 14.18
CA ARG A 118 -2.70 -1.74 14.69
C ARG A 118 -4.02 -1.05 15.04
N ASN A 119 -4.08 0.26 14.83
CA ASN A 119 -5.24 1.11 15.05
C ASN A 119 -5.43 2.03 13.84
N ILE A 120 -6.67 2.36 13.51
CA ILE A 120 -7.01 3.25 12.40
C ILE A 120 -7.06 4.73 12.80
N ASP A 121 -7.20 5.04 14.09
CA ASP A 121 -7.33 6.41 14.59
C ASP A 121 -5.95 7.08 14.76
N PHE A 122 -4.99 6.32 15.30
CA PHE A 122 -3.67 6.84 15.65
C PHE A 122 -2.55 5.84 15.30
N PRO A 123 -1.31 6.31 15.07
CA PRO A 123 -0.16 5.44 14.92
C PRO A 123 0.07 4.61 16.20
N MET A 124 0.01 3.29 16.04
CA MET A 124 0.38 2.31 17.06
C MET A 124 1.27 1.26 16.39
N PRO A 125 2.50 1.03 16.89
CA PRO A 125 3.45 0.15 16.23
C PRO A 125 2.89 -1.24 15.95
N VAL A 126 3.33 -1.85 14.84
CA VAL A 126 3.01 -3.24 14.49
C VAL A 126 4.12 -4.18 14.97
N GLY A 127 3.77 -5.42 15.31
CA GLY A 127 4.74 -6.41 15.77
C GLY A 127 5.60 -6.95 14.63
N VAL A 128 6.91 -6.98 14.82
CA VAL A 128 7.87 -7.55 13.86
C VAL A 128 8.86 -8.48 14.54
N HIS A 129 9.32 -9.46 13.77
CA HIS A 129 10.33 -10.43 14.16
C HIS A 129 11.63 -10.20 13.40
N ILE A 130 12.72 -10.16 14.18
CA ILE A 130 14.08 -10.05 13.68
C ILE A 130 14.76 -11.41 13.87
N PRO A 131 15.08 -12.14 12.80
CA PRO A 131 15.70 -13.45 12.93
C PRO A 131 16.99 -13.39 13.74
N GLY A 132 17.18 -14.36 14.64
CA GLY A 132 18.33 -14.42 15.53
C GLY A 132 18.29 -13.41 16.69
N LEU A 133 17.17 -12.70 16.89
CA LEU A 133 17.00 -11.76 18.00
C LEU A 133 15.64 -11.96 18.68
N ALA A 134 15.68 -12.20 19.98
CA ALA A 134 14.50 -12.27 20.84
C ALA A 134 14.59 -11.19 21.94
N PRO A 135 13.46 -10.69 22.43
CA PRO A 135 12.07 -10.98 22.03
C PRO A 135 11.61 -10.14 20.82
N ALA A 136 10.30 -10.14 20.53
CA ALA A 136 9.68 -9.36 19.45
C ALA A 136 9.99 -7.86 19.54
N HIS A 137 9.99 -7.22 18.37
CA HIS A 137 10.24 -5.79 18.18
C HIS A 137 9.00 -5.12 17.61
N ASP A 138 8.98 -3.81 17.69
CA ASP A 138 7.92 -2.96 17.18
C ASP A 138 8.44 -2.22 15.94
N LEU A 139 7.62 -2.13 14.90
CA LEU A 139 7.84 -1.30 13.71
C LEU A 139 6.87 -0.13 13.75
N ASP A 140 7.42 1.08 13.75
CA ASP A 140 6.68 2.31 13.56
C ASP A 140 6.99 2.86 12.18
N PHE A 141 5.94 3.19 11.43
CA PHE A 141 6.05 3.88 10.14
C PHE A 141 4.96 4.93 10.01
N GLY A 142 5.34 6.14 9.62
CA GLY A 142 4.43 7.21 9.27
C GLY A 142 5.11 8.32 8.48
N VAL A 143 4.38 8.91 7.54
CA VAL A 143 4.78 10.09 6.78
C VAL A 143 3.60 11.04 6.67
N THR A 144 3.83 12.34 6.85
CA THR A 144 2.81 13.38 6.67
C THR A 144 3.29 14.50 5.77
N TYR A 145 2.34 15.18 5.14
CA TYR A 145 2.56 16.24 4.16
C TYR A 145 1.77 17.50 4.54
N ASN A 146 2.42 18.67 4.46
CA ASN A 146 1.90 19.95 4.98
C ASN A 146 0.89 20.66 4.05
N SER A 147 0.57 20.11 2.88
CA SER A 147 -0.23 20.84 1.88
C SER A 147 -1.74 20.64 1.99
N GLY A 148 -2.22 19.68 2.81
CA GLY A 148 -3.66 19.34 2.95
C GLY A 148 -4.37 18.98 1.64
N ALA A 149 -3.61 18.81 0.56
CA ALA A 149 -4.06 18.48 -0.79
C ALA A 149 -3.15 17.43 -1.45
N THR A 150 -2.31 16.75 -0.66
CA THR A 150 -1.45 15.67 -1.15
C THR A 150 -2.27 14.41 -1.43
N ILE A 151 -3.36 14.21 -0.70
CA ILE A 151 -4.26 13.06 -0.88
C ILE A 151 -5.70 13.58 -1.06
N PRO A 152 -6.36 13.30 -2.19
CA PRO A 152 -7.66 13.91 -2.51
C PRO A 152 -8.83 13.28 -1.76
N SER A 153 -8.69 12.05 -1.25
CA SER A 153 -9.74 11.34 -0.52
C SER A 153 -9.15 10.31 0.47
N LEU A 154 -10.00 9.48 1.09
CA LEU A 154 -9.55 8.30 1.85
C LEU A 154 -9.52 7.02 1.01
N ASP A 155 -9.85 7.09 -0.28
CA ASP A 155 -9.77 5.95 -1.20
C ASP A 155 -8.31 5.65 -1.55
N ILE A 156 -7.88 4.40 -1.37
CA ILE A 156 -6.53 3.95 -1.70
C ILE A 156 -6.24 4.05 -3.20
N LEU A 157 -7.27 3.94 -4.05
CA LEU A 157 -7.12 4.09 -5.49
C LEU A 157 -6.82 5.54 -5.88
N ASP A 158 -7.35 6.51 -5.13
CA ASP A 158 -7.03 7.92 -5.32
C ASP A 158 -5.65 8.30 -4.76
N ALA A 159 -5.07 7.43 -3.91
CA ALA A 159 -3.72 7.56 -3.37
C ALA A 159 -2.65 6.86 -4.25
N VAL A 160 -3.01 6.31 -5.40
CA VAL A 160 -2.03 5.74 -6.35
C VAL A 160 -1.09 6.83 -6.84
N GLY A 161 0.21 6.64 -6.65
CA GLY A 161 1.19 7.67 -6.95
C GLY A 161 2.55 7.42 -6.32
N THR A 162 3.39 8.45 -6.39
CA THR A 162 4.71 8.47 -5.74
C THR A 162 4.74 9.62 -4.76
N TYR A 163 5.20 9.31 -3.56
CA TYR A 163 5.34 10.22 -2.43
C TYR A 163 6.80 10.23 -2.03
N ASP A 164 7.44 11.40 -2.04
CA ASP A 164 8.85 11.55 -1.68
C ASP A 164 9.02 12.63 -0.60
N LEU A 165 10.21 13.21 -0.51
CA LEU A 165 10.51 14.27 0.46
C LEU A 165 9.84 15.61 0.12
N THR A 166 9.26 15.77 -1.06
CA THR A 166 8.63 17.01 -1.51
C THR A 166 7.36 17.27 -0.71
N GLY A 167 7.36 18.36 0.06
CA GLY A 167 6.22 18.74 0.91
C GLY A 167 6.05 17.86 2.16
N LEU A 168 6.98 16.94 2.41
CA LEU A 168 7.02 16.13 3.63
C LEU A 168 7.21 17.03 4.84
N SER A 169 6.41 16.80 5.88
CA SER A 169 6.41 17.59 7.10
C SER A 169 6.97 16.85 8.29
N VAL A 170 6.54 15.61 8.47
CA VAL A 170 7.00 14.71 9.53
C VAL A 170 7.15 13.33 8.91
N TYR A 171 8.17 12.60 9.36
CA TYR A 171 8.24 11.16 9.16
C TYR A 171 8.69 10.48 10.44
N ASN A 172 8.35 9.21 10.54
CA ASN A 172 8.85 8.28 11.54
C ASN A 172 9.01 6.94 10.83
N TRP A 173 10.20 6.36 10.89
CA TRP A 173 10.41 4.99 10.42
C TRP A 173 11.46 4.32 11.28
N THR A 174 11.01 3.60 12.29
CA THR A 174 11.88 3.03 13.31
C THR A 174 11.51 1.59 13.60
N VAL A 175 12.52 0.81 13.97
CA VAL A 175 12.35 -0.51 14.58
C VAL A 175 12.95 -0.46 15.97
N GLY A 176 12.18 -0.89 16.96
CA GLY A 176 12.54 -0.69 18.35
C GLY A 176 11.77 -1.58 19.29
N ARG A 177 11.75 -1.19 20.56
CA ARG A 177 10.98 -1.88 21.59
C ARG A 177 10.59 -0.94 22.70
N PHE A 178 9.31 -0.99 23.10
CA PHE A 178 8.79 -0.17 24.20
C PHE A 178 9.03 1.34 24.01
N GLY A 179 8.90 1.83 22.77
CA GLY A 179 9.13 3.23 22.41
C GLY A 179 10.61 3.63 22.31
N ASN A 180 11.56 2.70 22.46
CA ASN A 180 12.98 2.97 22.23
C ASN A 180 13.37 2.46 20.85
N ALA A 181 13.74 3.38 19.95
CA ALA A 181 14.24 3.06 18.63
C ALA A 181 15.61 2.36 18.75
N GLY A 182 15.71 1.14 18.22
CA GLY A 182 16.97 0.42 18.05
C GLY A 182 17.57 0.64 16.66
N ALA A 183 16.75 0.96 15.67
CA ALA A 183 17.16 1.44 14.37
C ALA A 183 16.20 2.51 13.87
N GLU A 184 16.72 3.46 13.10
CA GLU A 184 15.95 4.46 12.38
C GLU A 184 16.33 4.44 10.92
N TYR A 185 15.33 4.65 10.07
CA TYR A 185 15.48 4.64 8.63
C TYR A 185 15.05 5.99 8.08
N ALA A 186 15.95 6.65 7.35
CA ALA A 186 15.63 7.87 6.63
C ALA A 186 14.74 7.51 5.42
N PHE A 187 13.48 7.94 5.48
CA PHE A 187 12.54 7.80 4.38
C PHE A 187 13.06 8.52 3.12
N GLN A 188 12.88 7.90 1.95
CA GLN A 188 13.22 8.52 0.66
C GLN A 188 12.01 8.61 -0.26
N ARG A 189 11.25 7.52 -0.38
CA ARG A 189 10.12 7.44 -1.30
C ARG A 189 9.16 6.33 -0.91
N MET A 190 7.88 6.55 -1.16
CA MET A 190 6.84 5.52 -1.20
C MET A 190 6.15 5.54 -2.56
N THR A 191 5.83 4.37 -3.10
CA THR A 191 4.99 4.20 -4.28
C THR A 191 3.78 3.36 -3.91
N ILE A 192 2.61 3.82 -4.35
CA ILE A 192 1.33 3.12 -4.23
C ILE A 192 0.86 2.79 -5.66
N SER A 193 0.61 1.53 -5.96
CA SER A 193 0.28 1.08 -7.32
C SER A 193 -0.73 -0.07 -7.34
N VAL A 194 -1.47 -0.21 -8.44
CA VAL A 194 -2.48 -1.27 -8.61
C VAL A 194 -1.86 -2.54 -9.20
N ILE A 195 -2.28 -3.71 -8.70
CA ILE A 195 -1.94 -5.04 -9.25
C ILE A 195 -3.18 -5.71 -9.88
N PRO A 196 -3.09 -6.24 -11.12
CA PRO A 196 -1.99 -6.04 -12.06
C PRO A 196 -1.97 -4.57 -12.55
N ALA A 197 -0.79 -4.08 -12.90
CA ALA A 197 -0.65 -2.72 -13.44
C ALA A 197 -1.62 -2.52 -14.63
N PRO A 198 -2.34 -1.40 -14.72
CA PRO A 198 -3.30 -1.17 -15.80
C PRO A 198 -2.60 -1.31 -17.16
N ALA A 199 -3.14 -2.17 -18.03
CA ALA A 199 -2.55 -2.56 -19.31
C ALA A 199 -2.55 -1.45 -20.40
N GLY A 200 -2.46 -0.18 -20.01
CA GLY A 200 -2.78 1.00 -20.81
C GLY A 200 -1.79 1.38 -21.92
N ALA A 201 -0.67 0.70 -22.10
CA ALA A 201 0.35 1.12 -23.08
C ALA A 201 0.56 0.15 -24.27
N GLY A 202 -0.01 -1.06 -24.26
CA GLY A 202 0.34 -2.12 -25.23
C GLY A 202 -0.67 -2.40 -26.35
N VAL A 203 -1.96 -2.08 -26.16
CA VAL A 203 -3.02 -2.66 -27.01
C VAL A 203 -3.37 -1.82 -28.25
N VAL A 204 -3.01 -0.54 -28.31
CA VAL A 204 -3.30 0.31 -29.48
C VAL A 204 -2.34 0.02 -30.67
N ALA A 205 -1.17 -0.58 -30.42
CA ALA A 205 -0.19 -0.84 -31.48
C ALA A 205 -0.55 -1.99 -32.43
N MET A 206 -1.43 -2.92 -32.03
CA MET A 206 -1.77 -4.10 -32.86
C MET A 206 -3.02 -3.95 -33.73
N ALA A 207 -3.88 -2.95 -33.44
CA ALA A 207 -5.04 -2.66 -34.30
C ALA A 207 -4.70 -1.78 -35.51
N GLY A 208 -3.59 -1.03 -35.46
CA GLY A 208 -3.16 -0.13 -36.54
C GLY A 208 -2.47 -0.81 -37.73
N LEU A 209 -1.93 -2.02 -37.56
CA LEU A 209 -1.13 -2.67 -38.61
C LEU A 209 -1.94 -3.51 -39.62
N MET A 210 -3.23 -3.74 -39.39
CA MET A 210 -4.09 -4.48 -40.35
C MET A 210 -4.83 -3.59 -41.36
N GLY A 211 -4.75 -2.26 -41.24
CA GLY A 211 -5.53 -1.31 -42.05
C GLY A 211 -4.90 -0.86 -43.38
N LEU A 212 -3.62 -1.14 -43.64
CA LEU A 212 -2.88 -0.47 -44.75
C LEU A 212 -2.64 -1.32 -46.01
N ARG A 213 -3.43 -2.37 -46.25
CA ARG A 213 -3.25 -3.20 -47.46
C ARG A 213 -4.53 -3.43 -48.25
N ARG A 214 -5.06 -2.40 -48.90
CA ARG A 214 -5.76 -2.52 -50.22
C ARG A 214 -6.20 -1.16 -50.79
N ARG A 215 -5.45 -0.64 -51.78
CA ARG A 215 -6.01 -0.21 -53.08
C ARG A 215 -4.90 0.09 -54.08
N ARG A 216 -4.65 -0.87 -54.99
CA ARG A 216 -4.18 -0.61 -56.35
C ARG A 216 -5.18 -1.29 -57.27
N GLY A 217 -5.73 -0.51 -58.18
CA GLY A 217 -6.83 -0.83 -59.08
C GLY A 217 -7.42 0.49 -59.54
#